data_AF-C0FXR8-F1
#
_entry.id   AF-C0FXR8-F1
#
_cell.length_a   1.000
_cell.length_b   1.000
_cell.length_c   1.000
_cell.angle_alpha   90.00
_cell.angle_beta   90.00
_cell.angle_gamma   90.00
#
_symmetry.space_group_name_H-M   'P 1'
#
loop_
_entity.id
_entity.type
_entity.pdbx_description
1 polymer ?
#
loop_
_entity_poly.entity_id
_entity_poly.type
_entity_poly.pdbx_seq_one_letter_code
_entity_poly.pdbx_strand_id
1 'polypeptide(L)' 'MSELENKEFGDLCEMVGRFSADEEELKIPNMFFSEESILNKAKYVKQLLE' A
#
# COMPACT_ATOMS: atom_id res chain seq x y z
N MET A 1 -17.82 -1.39 7.31
CA MET A 1 -16.39 -1.72 7.40
C MET A 1 -15.93 -1.49 8.82
N SER A 2 -15.12 -2.41 9.35
CA SER A 2 -14.50 -2.25 10.67
C SER A 2 -13.52 -1.07 10.69
N GLU A 3 -13.18 -0.57 11.88
CA GLU A 3 -12.14 0.47 12.03
C GLU A 3 -10.80 0.00 11.46
N LEU A 4 -10.49 -1.29 11.62
CA LEU A 4 -9.31 -1.91 11.04
C LEU A 4 -9.37 -1.90 9.51
N GLU A 5 -10.46 -2.38 8.90
CA GLU A 5 -10.63 -2.35 7.43
C GLU A 5 -10.49 -0.93 6.86
N ASN A 6 -11.12 0.07 7.49
CA ASN A 6 -11.04 1.46 7.05
C ASN A 6 -9.60 2.00 7.11
N LYS A 7 -8.88 1.69 8.19
CA LYS A 7 -7.47 2.09 8.35
C LYS A 7 -6.60 1.45 7.27
N GLU A 8 -6.69 0.13 7.12
CA GLU A 8 -5.84 -0.61 6.19
C GLU A 8 -6.13 -0.24 4.73
N PHE A 9 -7.38 0.07 4.40
CA PHE A 9 -7.77 0.61 3.11
C PHE A 9 -7.24 2.04 2.89
N GLY A 10 -7.25 2.88 3.93
CA GLY A 10 -6.65 4.21 3.90
C GLY A 10 -5.14 4.17 3.63
N ASP A 11 -4.42 3.32 4.35
CA ASP A 11 -2.99 3.08 4.13
C ASP A 11 -2.70 2.62 2.69
N LEU A 12 -3.53 1.70 2.16
CA LEU A 12 -3.40 1.25 0.77
C LEU A 12 -3.55 2.40 -0.22
N CYS A 13 -4.53 3.28 -0.01
CA CYS A 13 -4.71 4.47 -0.85
C CYS A 13 -3.50 5.40 -0.78
N GLU A 14 -2.93 5.60 0.40
CA GLU A 14 -1.70 6.40 0.58
C GLU A 14 -0.52 5.76 -0.17
N MET A 15 -0.35 4.45 -0.05
CA MET A 15 0.72 3.71 -0.75
C MET A 15 0.59 3.85 -2.27
N VAL A 16 -0.62 3.70 -2.81
CA VAL A 16 -0.89 3.85 -4.25
C VAL A 16 -0.58 5.28 -4.73
N GLY A 17 -0.92 6.29 -3.93
CA GLY A 17 -0.58 7.69 -4.24
C GLY A 17 0.93 7.98 -4.25
N ARG A 18 1.74 7.04 -3.73
CA ARG A 18 3.20 7.13 -3.60
C ARG A 18 3.89 5.99 -4.34
N PHE A 19 3.24 5.45 -5.37
CA PHE A 19 3.84 4.48 -6.26
C PHE A 19 5.02 5.08 -7.02
N SER A 20 6.12 4.33 -7.14
CA SER A 20 7.18 4.60 -8.10
C SER A 20 7.68 3.31 -8.76
N ALA A 21 8.02 3.42 -10.04
CA ALA A 21 8.69 2.38 -10.82
C ALA A 21 10.21 2.61 -10.93
N ASP A 22 10.72 3.73 -10.40
CA ASP A 22 12.15 4.07 -10.43
C ASP A 22 12.87 3.47 -9.22
N GLU A 23 13.90 2.67 -9.47
CA GLU A 23 14.65 1.99 -8.41
C GLU A 23 15.43 2.94 -7.49
N GLU A 24 15.87 4.11 -7.98
CA GLU A 24 16.54 5.11 -7.16
C GLU A 24 15.55 5.85 -6.26
N GLU A 25 14.35 6.14 -6.76
CA GLU A 25 13.27 6.70 -5.93
C GLU A 25 12.86 5.73 -4.81
N LEU A 26 12.78 4.43 -5.10
CA LEU A 26 12.45 3.39 -4.11
C LEU A 26 13.51 3.26 -3.00
N LYS A 27 14.75 3.72 -3.21
CA LYS A 27 15.77 3.78 -2.15
C LYS A 27 15.52 4.91 -1.15
N ILE A 28 14.67 5.89 -1.48
CA ILE A 28 14.32 6.98 -0.56
C ILE A 28 13.41 6.41 0.54
N PRO A 29 13.88 6.35 1.79
CA PRO A 29 13.19 5.66 2.85
C PRO A 29 11.85 6.33 3.16
N ASN A 30 10.81 5.50 3.34
CA ASN A 30 9.46 5.95 3.66
C ASN A 30 8.97 7.06 2.71
N MET A 31 9.32 7.00 1.41
CA MET A 31 8.85 7.97 0.41
C MET A 31 7.98 7.30 -0.67
N PHE A 32 8.49 6.25 -1.32
CA PHE A 32 7.78 5.57 -2.40
C PHE A 32 7.55 4.08 -2.12
N PHE A 33 6.60 3.50 -2.84
CA PHE A 33 6.27 2.08 -2.76
C PHE A 33 6.34 1.42 -4.13
N SER A 34 6.88 0.19 -4.16
CA SER A 34 6.89 -0.64 -5.35
C SER A 34 5.51 -1.23 -5.64
N GLU A 35 5.30 -1.66 -6.88
CA GLU A 35 4.09 -2.41 -7.28
C GLU A 35 3.88 -3.64 -6.39
N GLU A 36 4.93 -4.41 -6.12
CA GLU A 36 4.87 -5.59 -5.26
C GLU A 36 4.36 -5.25 -3.85
N SER A 37 4.86 -4.16 -3.26
CA SER A 37 4.46 -3.72 -1.92
C SER A 37 2.98 -3.33 -1.87
N ILE A 38 2.52 -2.61 -2.89
CA ILE A 38 1.11 -2.20 -3.03
C ILE A 38 0.21 -3.43 -3.24
N LEU A 39 0.61 -4.37 -4.11
CA LEU A 39 -0.14 -5.60 -4.36
C LEU A 39 -0.25 -6.47 -3.10
N ASN A 40 0.82 -6.56 -2.31
CA ASN A 40 0.80 -7.29 -1.04
C ASN A 40 -0.15 -6.65 -0.03
N LYS A 41 -0.16 -5.31 0.09
CA LYS A 41 -1.14 -4.60 0.93
C LYS A 41 -2.57 -4.81 0.43
N ALA A 42 -2.81 -4.75 -0.88
CA ALA A 42 -4.13 -4.97 -1.46
C ALA A 42 -4.67 -6.38 -1.17
N LYS A 43 -3.82 -7.41 -1.27
CA LYS A 43 -4.18 -8.79 -0.91
C LYS A 43 -4.53 -8.90 0.58
N TYR A 44 -3.76 -8.25 1.45
CA TYR A 44 -4.04 -8.23 2.88
C TYR A 44 -5.38 -7.56 3.19
N VAL A 45 -5.65 -6.38 2.61
CA VAL A 45 -6.95 -5.70 2.78
C VAL A 45 -8.10 -6.57 2.27
N LYS A 46 -7.93 -7.27 1.14
CA LYS A 46 -8.94 -8.21 0.62
C LYS A 46 -9.24 -9.34 1.60
N GLN A 47 -8.23 -9.90 2.25
CA GLN A 47 -8.39 -10.96 3.25
C GLN A 47 -9.16 -10.49 4.50
N LEU A 48 -9.12 -9.21 4.83
CA LEU A 48 -9.92 -8.66 5.94
C LEU A 48 -11.41 -8.51 5.60
N LEU A 49 -11.77 -8.56 4.32
CA LEU A 49 -13.15 -8.43 3.83
C LEU A 49 -13.84 -9.79 3.61
N GLU A 50 -13.10 -10.90 3.71
CA GLU A 50 -13.58 -12.29 3.57
C GLU A 50 -13.78 -12.95 4.94
#